data_AF-A0AAN8ZJB5-F1
#
_entry.id   AF-A0AAN8ZJB5-F1
#
_cell.length_a   1.000
_cell.length_b   1.000
_cell.length_c   1.000
_cell.angle_alpha   90.00
_cell.angle_beta   90.00
_cell.angle_gamma   90.00
#
_symmetry.space_group_name_H-M   'P 1'
#
loop_
_entity.id
_entity.type
_entity.pdbx_description
1 polymer ?
#
loop_
_entity_poly.entity_id
_entity_poly.type
_entity_poly.pdbx_seq_one_letter_code
_entity_poly.pdbx_strand_id
1 'polypeptide(L)'
;MAIPISNNVTTLILIWSCFFSLPLVNSLWDFEFWCSRTPYPATCNYHSINHGLQNPALKPVSHFRKIALELALEQAIQTWEKATKSGIRFRNKKEKGAWNDCVQLLDDTIFHLNRTFCPEIKDVDVQSLLNAALTNLQVCRDGFNLRT
;
A
#
# COMPACT_ATOMS: atom_id res chain seq x y z
N MET A 1 26.54 -0.71 60.72
CA MET A 1 27.70 -0.50 59.83
C MET A 1 27.19 0.18 58.57
N ALA A 2 27.93 1.18 58.12
CA ALA A 2 27.59 2.06 57.02
C ALA A 2 27.50 1.32 55.67
N ILE A 3 26.73 1.92 54.78
CA ILE A 3 26.55 1.57 53.37
C ILE A 3 27.89 1.69 52.62
N PRO A 4 28.16 0.80 51.64
CA PRO A 4 28.61 1.31 50.35
C PRO A 4 27.69 0.81 49.23
N ILE A 5 26.90 1.75 48.70
CA ILE A 5 26.30 1.68 47.38
C ILE A 5 27.44 2.08 46.43
N SER A 6 28.01 1.10 45.76
CA SER A 6 28.68 1.28 44.47
C SER A 6 28.68 -0.09 43.80
N ASN A 7 27.73 -0.39 42.92
CA ASN A 7 28.03 -0.40 41.49
C ASN A 7 26.76 -0.48 40.61
N ASN A 8 25.64 0.11 41.05
CA ASN A 8 24.43 0.15 40.23
C ASN A 8 24.31 1.38 39.32
N VAL A 9 25.26 2.31 39.38
CA VAL A 9 25.34 3.43 38.42
C VAL A 9 26.21 3.05 37.22
N THR A 10 27.28 2.27 37.42
CA THR A 10 28.17 1.80 36.34
C THR A 10 27.50 0.79 35.42
N THR A 11 26.64 -0.10 35.94
CA THR A 11 25.86 -1.04 35.11
C THR A 11 24.81 -0.34 34.25
N LEU A 12 24.17 0.72 34.74
CA LEU A 12 23.23 1.53 33.94
C LEU A 12 23.94 2.36 32.85
N ILE A 13 25.14 2.90 33.14
CA ILE A 13 25.95 3.62 32.15
C ILE A 13 26.44 2.68 31.04
N LEU A 14 26.81 1.44 31.37
CA LEU A 14 27.26 0.45 30.37
C LEU A 14 26.12 -0.02 29.46
N ILE A 15 24.90 -0.12 29.96
CA ILE A 15 23.71 -0.39 29.15
C ILE A 15 23.48 0.78 28.17
N TRP A 16 23.65 2.03 28.61
CA TRP A 16 23.48 3.20 27.74
C TRP A 16 24.62 3.35 26.70
N SER A 17 25.86 2.95 27.03
CA SER A 17 26.99 2.98 26.09
C SER A 17 26.96 1.87 25.04
N CYS A 18 26.23 0.77 25.28
CA CYS A 18 25.96 -0.24 24.24
C CYS A 18 24.82 0.15 23.29
N PHE A 19 23.95 1.11 23.66
CA PHE A 19 22.96 1.68 22.74
C PHE A 19 23.54 2.76 21.82
N PHE A 20 24.69 3.36 22.17
CA PHE A 20 25.33 4.42 21.38
C PHE A 20 26.47 3.94 20.47
N SER A 21 26.70 2.62 20.38
CA SER A 21 27.62 2.00 19.41
C SER A 21 26.90 0.97 18.53
N LEU A 22 25.64 1.20 18.18
CA LEU A 22 25.22 0.73 16.87
C LEU A 22 25.80 1.76 15.88
N PRO A 23 26.46 1.34 14.77
CA PRO A 23 26.48 2.24 13.63
C PRO A 23 25.04 2.66 13.44
N LEU A 24 24.78 3.96 13.32
CA LEU A 24 23.51 4.48 12.84
C LEU A 24 23.15 3.62 11.64
N VAL A 25 22.29 2.62 11.87
CA VAL A 25 21.76 1.82 10.79
C VAL A 25 20.96 2.87 10.07
N ASN A 26 21.52 3.38 8.98
CA ASN A 26 20.81 4.14 7.98
C ASN A 26 19.76 3.22 7.34
N SER A 27 18.92 2.53 8.13
CA SER A 27 17.58 2.22 7.70
C SER A 27 16.85 3.56 7.67
N LEU A 28 17.18 4.37 6.68
CA LEU A 28 16.13 4.92 5.85
C LEU A 28 15.32 3.69 5.45
N TRP A 29 14.13 3.52 6.04
CA TRP A 29 13.32 2.31 5.87
C TRP A 29 13.17 2.05 4.36
N ASP A 30 13.84 1.00 3.88
CA ASP A 30 13.96 0.73 2.46
C ASP A 30 12.60 0.27 1.89
N PHE A 31 12.40 0.33 0.57
CA PHE A 31 11.15 -0.13 -0.06
C PHE A 31 10.84 -1.59 0.33
N GLU A 32 11.88 -2.41 0.54
CA GLU A 32 11.77 -3.79 0.99
C GLU A 32 11.09 -3.89 2.37
N PHE A 33 11.41 -2.97 3.30
CA PHE A 33 10.73 -2.89 4.59
C PHE A 33 9.25 -2.56 4.40
N TRP A 34 8.92 -1.58 3.57
CA TRP A 34 7.53 -1.19 3.33
C TRP A 34 6.73 -2.29 2.63
N CYS A 35 7.30 -2.92 1.61
CA CYS A 35 6.67 -4.03 0.90
C CYS A 35 6.42 -5.23 1.80
N SER A 36 7.31 -5.51 2.76
CA SER A 36 7.11 -6.58 3.75
C SER A 36 5.88 -6.38 4.65
N ARG A 37 5.37 -5.15 4.76
CA ARG A 37 4.17 -4.82 5.54
C ARG A 37 2.88 -4.81 4.71
N THR A 38 2.97 -5.05 3.41
CA THR A 38 1.80 -5.10 2.53
C THR A 38 1.19 -6.50 2.47
N PRO A 39 -0.12 -6.64 2.20
CA PRO A 39 -0.73 -7.94 1.96
C PRO A 39 -0.16 -8.70 0.74
N TYR A 40 0.49 -7.99 -0.18
CA TYR A 40 1.08 -8.55 -1.41
C TYR A 40 2.54 -8.12 -1.61
N PRO A 41 3.49 -8.65 -0.80
CA PRO A 41 4.88 -8.18 -0.79
C PRO A 41 5.61 -8.37 -2.13
N ALA A 42 5.37 -9.50 -2.81
CA ALA A 42 6.01 -9.79 -4.10
C ALA A 42 5.60 -8.79 -5.19
N THR A 43 4.31 -8.46 -5.27
CA THR A 43 3.77 -7.45 -6.19
C THR A 43 4.34 -6.07 -5.86
N CYS A 44 4.37 -5.70 -4.58
CA CYS A 44 4.97 -4.44 -4.16
C CYS A 44 6.44 -4.32 -4.56
N ASN A 45 7.24 -5.38 -4.35
CA ASN A 45 8.64 -5.39 -4.73
C ASN A 45 8.83 -5.26 -6.24
N TYR A 46 8.09 -6.03 -7.04
CA TYR A 46 8.16 -5.94 -8.51
C TYR A 46 7.94 -4.51 -9.01
N HIS A 47 6.88 -3.86 -8.51
CA HIS A 47 6.59 -2.48 -8.89
C HIS A 47 7.63 -1.49 -8.35
N SER A 48 8.09 -1.66 -7.11
CA SER A 48 9.11 -0.78 -6.52
C SER A 48 10.42 -0.80 -7.32
N ILE A 49 10.85 -1.99 -7.76
CA ILE A 49 12.03 -2.17 -8.60
C ILE A 49 11.85 -1.50 -9.96
N ASN A 50 10.73 -1.77 -10.64
CA ASN A 50 10.48 -1.24 -11.98
C ASN A 50 10.29 0.28 -12.01
N HIS A 51 9.88 0.88 -10.90
CA HIS A 51 9.71 2.33 -10.76
C HIS A 51 10.91 3.02 -10.10
N GLY A 52 12.04 2.32 -9.93
CA GLY A 52 13.30 2.94 -9.49
C GLY A 52 13.31 3.36 -8.02
N LEU A 53 12.42 2.81 -7.19
CA LEU A 53 12.34 3.12 -5.74
C LEU A 53 13.53 2.59 -4.92
N GLN A 54 14.47 1.90 -5.57
CA GLN A 54 15.71 1.42 -4.97
C GLN A 54 16.70 2.56 -4.66
N ASN A 55 16.54 3.74 -5.26
CA ASN A 55 17.48 4.84 -5.09
C ASN A 55 17.39 5.46 -3.67
N PRO A 56 18.45 5.40 -2.85
CA PRO A 56 18.46 5.95 -1.50
C PRO A 56 18.22 7.46 -1.38
N ALA A 57 18.41 8.20 -2.46
CA ALA A 57 18.14 9.63 -2.51
C ALA A 57 16.64 9.98 -2.61
N LEU A 58 15.76 8.99 -2.86
CA LEU A 58 14.30 9.18 -3.10
C LEU A 58 13.43 8.81 -1.87
N LYS A 59 14.00 8.83 -0.66
CA LYS A 59 13.52 8.03 0.50
C LYS A 59 12.56 8.66 1.54
N PRO A 60 11.70 9.67 1.27
CA PRO A 60 10.58 9.92 2.18
C PRO A 60 9.40 8.98 1.89
N VAL A 61 8.74 8.49 2.95
CA VAL A 61 7.53 7.63 2.88
C VAL A 61 6.44 8.22 1.98
N SER A 62 6.34 9.55 1.94
CA SER A 62 5.42 10.27 1.07
C SER A 62 5.66 9.99 -0.41
N HIS A 63 6.91 9.79 -0.83
CA HIS A 63 7.26 9.48 -2.22
C HIS A 63 6.85 8.05 -2.60
N PHE A 64 7.14 7.08 -1.73
CA PHE A 64 6.67 5.69 -1.89
C PHE A 64 5.14 5.64 -1.99
N ARG A 65 4.44 6.31 -1.07
CA ARG A 65 2.97 6.40 -1.07
C ARG A 65 2.45 7.00 -2.37
N LYS A 66 3.03 8.11 -2.84
CA LYS A 66 2.62 8.76 -4.08
C LYS A 66 2.76 7.82 -5.29
N ILE A 67 3.91 7.17 -5.46
CA ILE A 67 4.14 6.26 -6.59
C ILE A 67 3.21 5.04 -6.51
N ALA A 68 2.97 4.49 -5.33
CA ALA A 68 2.02 3.39 -5.14
C ALA A 68 0.59 3.79 -5.54
N LEU A 69 0.16 5.01 -5.21
CA LEU A 69 -1.16 5.53 -5.59
C LEU A 69 -1.27 5.78 -7.10
N GLU A 70 -0.22 6.34 -7.73
CA GLU A 70 -0.18 6.57 -9.18
C GLU A 70 -0.30 5.25 -9.94
N LEU A 71 0.44 4.24 -9.48
CA LEU A 71 0.39 2.89 -10.06
C LEU A 71 -0.97 2.23 -9.90
N ALA A 72 -1.58 2.34 -8.72
CA ALA A 72 -2.90 1.79 -8.47
C ALA A 72 -3.95 2.44 -9.38
N LEU A 73 -3.88 3.78 -9.55
CA LEU A 73 -4.78 4.52 -10.41
C LEU A 73 -4.59 4.13 -11.89
N GLU A 74 -3.35 4.05 -12.35
CA GLU A 74 -3.04 3.61 -13.72
C GLU A 74 -3.59 2.20 -13.99
N GLN A 75 -3.36 1.26 -13.08
CA GLN A 75 -3.88 -0.11 -13.21
C GLN A 75 -5.41 -0.16 -13.19
N ALA A 76 -6.06 0.66 -12.37
CA ALA A 76 -7.51 0.74 -12.31
C ALA A 76 -8.09 1.26 -13.65
N ILE A 77 -7.51 2.34 -14.20
CA ILE A 77 -7.89 2.90 -15.50
C ILE A 77 -7.70 1.87 -16.61
N GLN A 78 -6.53 1.24 -16.70
CA GLN A 78 -6.26 0.24 -17.74
C GLN A 78 -7.21 -0.96 -17.65
N THR A 79 -7.52 -1.42 -16.43
CA THR A 79 -8.48 -2.51 -16.20
C THR A 79 -9.88 -2.10 -16.62
N TRP A 80 -10.33 -0.90 -16.23
CA TRP A 80 -11.63 -0.37 -16.62
C TRP A 80 -11.77 -0.19 -18.13
N GLU A 81 -10.75 0.36 -18.80
CA GLU A 81 -10.75 0.52 -20.25
C GLU A 81 -10.81 -0.82 -20.98
N LYS A 82 -10.01 -1.80 -20.53
CA LYS A 82 -10.08 -3.16 -21.07
C LYS A 82 -11.47 -3.75 -20.84
N ALA A 83 -12.07 -3.50 -19.68
CA ALA A 83 -13.36 -4.06 -19.34
C ALA A 83 -14.49 -3.48 -20.20
N THR A 84 -14.45 -2.17 -20.49
CA THR A 84 -15.46 -1.45 -21.27
C THR A 84 -15.31 -1.60 -22.78
N LYS A 85 -14.07 -1.67 -23.30
CA LYS A 85 -13.80 -1.83 -24.74
C LYS A 85 -13.95 -3.27 -25.24
N SER A 86 -14.26 -4.21 -24.36
CA SER A 86 -14.22 -5.63 -24.68
C SER A 86 -15.50 -6.12 -25.38
N GLY A 87 -15.34 -6.83 -26.49
CA GLY A 87 -16.42 -7.56 -27.18
C GLY A 87 -16.79 -8.87 -26.47
N ILE A 88 -16.94 -8.84 -25.13
CA ILE A 88 -17.10 -10.06 -24.34
C ILE A 88 -18.40 -10.76 -24.66
N ARG A 89 -18.29 -12.07 -24.91
CA ARG A 89 -19.41 -12.99 -24.96
C ARG A 89 -19.61 -13.58 -23.57
N PHE A 90 -20.68 -13.14 -22.91
CA PHE A 90 -21.10 -13.72 -21.63
C PHE A 90 -21.83 -15.04 -21.86
N ARG A 91 -21.57 -16.04 -21.03
CA ARG A 91 -22.23 -17.36 -21.11
C ARG A 91 -23.69 -17.28 -20.70
N ASN A 92 -24.03 -16.38 -19.78
CA ASN A 92 -25.40 -16.20 -19.29
C ASN A 92 -25.65 -14.77 -18.75
N LYS A 93 -26.91 -14.47 -18.42
CA LYS A 93 -27.32 -13.16 -17.89
C LYS A 93 -26.67 -12.83 -16.53
N LYS A 94 -26.35 -13.83 -15.71
CA LYS A 94 -25.72 -13.62 -14.39
C LYS A 94 -24.28 -13.13 -14.56
N GLU A 95 -23.53 -13.76 -15.45
CA GLU A 95 -22.15 -13.38 -15.78
C GLU A 95 -22.10 -11.98 -16.38
N LYS A 96 -23.04 -11.65 -17.29
CA LYS A 96 -23.20 -10.29 -17.81
C LYS A 96 -23.50 -9.27 -16.69
N GLY A 97 -24.36 -9.64 -15.74
CA GLY A 97 -24.67 -8.81 -14.58
C GLY A 97 -23.44 -8.55 -13.72
N ALA A 98 -22.72 -9.61 -13.32
CA ALA A 98 -21.49 -9.49 -12.54
C ALA A 98 -20.42 -8.65 -13.26
N TRP A 99 -20.33 -8.77 -14.59
CA TRP A 99 -19.44 -7.94 -15.38
C TRP A 99 -19.80 -6.46 -15.34
N ASN A 100 -21.07 -6.13 -15.56
CA ASN A 100 -21.55 -4.75 -15.49
C ASN A 100 -21.36 -4.16 -14.08
N ASP A 101 -21.68 -4.94 -13.04
CA ASP A 101 -21.44 -4.57 -11.63
C ASP A 101 -19.94 -4.26 -11.42
N CYS A 102 -19.05 -5.11 -11.94
CA CYS A 102 -17.61 -4.90 -11.82
C CYS A 102 -17.12 -3.66 -12.57
N VAL A 103 -17.63 -3.38 -13.78
CA VAL A 103 -17.28 -2.17 -14.54
C VAL A 103 -17.62 -0.90 -13.74
N GLN A 104 -18.77 -0.88 -13.07
CA GLN A 104 -19.15 0.23 -12.19
C GLN A 104 -18.20 0.34 -10.99
N LEU A 105 -17.91 -0.79 -10.33
CA LEU A 105 -17.00 -0.80 -9.18
C LEU A 105 -15.57 -0.35 -9.54
N LEU A 106 -15.11 -0.64 -10.76
CA LEU A 106 -13.84 -0.13 -11.28
C LEU A 106 -13.87 1.39 -11.50
N ASP A 107 -14.98 1.93 -12.00
CA ASP A 107 -15.17 3.39 -12.14
C ASP A 107 -15.14 4.08 -10.76
N ASP A 108 -15.87 3.53 -9.78
CA ASP A 108 -15.86 4.02 -8.40
C ASP A 108 -14.46 3.91 -7.77
N THR A 109 -13.72 2.85 -8.09
CA THR A 109 -12.32 2.67 -7.66
C THR A 109 -11.43 3.79 -8.21
N ILE A 110 -11.56 4.14 -9.51
CA ILE A 110 -10.84 5.24 -10.13
C ILE A 110 -11.20 6.57 -9.46
N PHE A 111 -12.49 6.80 -9.18
CA PHE A 111 -12.95 7.99 -8.46
C PHE A 111 -12.29 8.13 -7.09
N HIS A 112 -12.30 7.06 -6.27
CA HIS A 112 -11.69 7.08 -4.95
C HIS A 112 -10.18 7.31 -5.01
N LEU A 113 -9.47 6.65 -5.94
CA LEU A 113 -8.03 6.81 -6.12
C LEU A 113 -7.66 8.23 -6.58
N ASN A 114 -8.38 8.81 -7.55
CA ASN A 114 -8.15 10.19 -7.98
C ASN A 114 -8.29 11.18 -6.81
N ARG A 115 -9.28 10.96 -5.94
CA ARG A 115 -9.52 11.83 -4.79
C ARG A 115 -8.39 11.78 -3.75
N THR A 116 -7.57 10.73 -3.72
CA THR A 116 -6.39 10.66 -2.83
C THR A 116 -5.30 11.68 -3.18
N PHE A 117 -5.33 12.25 -4.39
CA PHE A 117 -4.39 13.28 -4.83
C PHE A 117 -4.88 14.72 -4.54
N CYS A 118 -6.12 14.88 -4.05
CA CYS A 118 -6.65 16.21 -3.73
C CYS A 118 -5.97 16.78 -2.46
N PRO A 119 -5.36 17.97 -2.51
CA PRO A 119 -4.62 18.55 -1.39
C PRO A 119 -5.50 18.94 -0.19
N GLU A 120 -6.82 19.07 -0.40
CA GLU A 120 -7.79 19.42 0.64
C GLU A 120 -8.25 18.22 1.48
N ILE A 121 -7.89 16.99 1.09
CA ILE A 121 -8.31 15.75 1.75
C ILE A 121 -7.37 15.43 2.92
N LYS A 122 -7.93 15.17 4.10
CA LYS A 122 -7.14 14.79 5.28
C LYS A 122 -6.65 13.36 5.16
N ASP A 123 -5.54 13.01 5.81
CA ASP A 123 -4.98 11.65 5.76
C ASP A 123 -5.97 10.55 6.17
N VAL A 124 -6.83 10.82 7.17
CA VAL A 124 -7.90 9.88 7.60
C VAL A 124 -8.91 9.64 6.49
N ASP A 125 -9.21 10.67 5.71
CA ASP A 125 -10.10 10.57 4.57
C ASP A 125 -9.42 9.82 3.42
N VAL A 126 -8.10 9.98 3.23
CA VAL A 126 -7.33 9.18 2.25
C VAL A 126 -7.38 7.69 2.59
N GLN A 127 -7.17 7.30 3.85
CA GLN A 127 -7.24 5.88 4.24
C GLN A 127 -8.64 5.31 4.00
N SER A 128 -9.69 6.10 4.26
CA SER A 128 -11.08 5.71 4.00
C SER A 128 -11.34 5.51 2.50
N LEU A 129 -10.82 6.40 1.65
CA LEU A 129 -10.90 6.27 0.18
C LEU A 129 -10.17 5.01 -0.31
N LEU A 130 -9.00 4.69 0.26
CA LEU A 130 -8.25 3.48 -0.10
C LEU A 130 -8.95 2.20 0.32
N ASN A 131 -9.56 2.19 1.51
CA ASN A 131 -10.37 1.07 1.95
C ASN A 131 -11.58 0.87 1.02
N ALA A 132 -12.28 1.95 0.64
CA ALA A 132 -13.39 1.89 -0.30
C ALA A 132 -12.97 1.34 -1.67
N ALA A 133 -11.87 1.84 -2.23
CA ALA A 133 -11.29 1.33 -3.47
C ALA A 133 -10.97 -0.17 -3.39
N LEU A 134 -10.35 -0.61 -2.30
CA LEU A 134 -10.04 -2.03 -2.08
C LEU A 134 -11.31 -2.90 -1.97
N THR A 135 -12.31 -2.43 -1.23
CA THR A 135 -13.60 -3.12 -1.11
C THR A 135 -14.30 -3.24 -2.46
N ASN A 136 -14.29 -2.19 -3.29
CA ASN A 136 -14.88 -2.25 -4.64
C ASN A 136 -14.22 -3.34 -5.51
N LEU A 137 -12.89 -3.43 -5.47
CA LEU A 137 -12.15 -4.48 -6.18
C LEU A 137 -12.46 -5.89 -5.64
N GLN A 138 -12.59 -6.03 -4.33
CA GLN A 138 -12.98 -7.30 -3.69
C GLN A 138 -14.39 -7.72 -4.12
N VAL A 139 -15.37 -6.81 -4.05
CA VAL A 139 -16.76 -7.09 -4.47
C VAL A 139 -16.83 -7.41 -5.96
N CYS A 140 -16.09 -6.72 -6.83
CA CYS A 140 -16.01 -7.08 -8.24
C CYS A 140 -15.53 -8.53 -8.40
N ARG A 141 -14.41 -8.89 -7.77
CA ARG A 141 -13.83 -10.24 -7.85
C ARG A 141 -14.80 -11.31 -7.34
N ASP A 142 -15.43 -11.05 -6.20
CA ASP A 142 -16.35 -11.98 -5.56
C ASP A 142 -17.66 -12.13 -6.32
N GLY A 143 -18.08 -11.11 -7.09
CA GLY A 143 -19.25 -11.17 -7.97
C GLY A 143 -19.21 -12.30 -8.99
N PHE A 144 -18.00 -12.75 -9.38
CA PHE A 144 -17.79 -13.90 -10.26
C PHE A 144 -17.70 -15.25 -9.51
N ASN A 145 -17.34 -15.24 -8.23
CA ASN A 145 -17.18 -16.45 -7.41
C ASN A 145 -18.46 -16.83 -6.65
N LEU A 146 -19.23 -15.84 -6.16
CA LEU A 146 -20.42 -16.04 -5.33
C LEU A 146 -21.66 -16.45 -6.13
N ARG A 147 -21.56 -16.56 -7.46
CA ARG A 147 -22.71 -16.72 -8.36
C ARG A 147 -22.57 -17.90 -9.35
N THR A 148 -21.58 -18.79 -9.15
CA THR A 148 -21.52 -20.14 -9.75
C THR A 148 -22.42 -21.09 -8.98
#